data_AF-A0A6A4EAD1-F1
#
_entry.id   AF-A0A6A4EAD1-F1
#
_cell.length_a   1.000
_cell.length_b   1.000
_cell.length_c   1.000
_cell.angle_alpha   90.00
_cell.angle_beta   90.00
_cell.angle_gamma   90.00
#
_symmetry.space_group_name_H-M   'P 1'
#
loop_
_entity.id
_entity.type
_entity.pdbx_description
1 polymer ?
#
loop_
_entity_poly.entity_id
_entity_poly.type
_entity_poly.pdbx_seq_one_letter_code
_entity_poly.pdbx_strand_id
1 'polypeptide(L)'
;MWWLEAEKSDDYVKEALKLNGLRGEALTKNKNYKAYLYFLKKSEEYMLNKWYRHEYSTYQGWKEVGFVKITKARDLDKIRNTEQLRVYKHYVNNVDFYLFQALKAGYSPPAAMVARGASEAELTARTEIMAEAGRSVPYAKVALGMTKARYPKRLLYGQALEAHEDFKYFKLFLQKKAPVIQKELERFQTFNRLTGSQKRRQKELLEELELVKKYVRTAK
;
A
#
# COMPACT_ATOMS: atom_id res chain seq x y z
N MET A 1 16.30 -16.90 11.00
CA MET A 1 16.80 -16.21 12.22
C MET A 1 16.12 -16.87 13.40
N TRP A 2 16.88 -17.50 14.30
CA TRP A 2 16.33 -18.42 15.31
C TRP A 2 15.22 -17.80 16.18
N TRP A 3 15.34 -16.54 16.62
CA TRP A 3 14.30 -15.88 17.43
C TRP A 3 12.94 -15.79 16.73
N LEU A 4 12.92 -15.67 15.41
CA LEU A 4 11.68 -15.57 14.62
C LEU A 4 11.07 -16.95 14.37
N GLU A 5 11.92 -17.93 14.08
CA GLU A 5 11.50 -19.33 13.90
C GLU A 5 10.96 -19.92 15.21
N ALA A 6 11.48 -19.48 16.36
CA ALA A 6 11.03 -19.86 17.69
C ALA A 6 9.95 -18.91 18.26
N GLU A 7 9.36 -18.04 17.44
CA GLU A 7 8.26 -17.11 17.79
C GLU A 7 8.50 -16.33 19.09
N LYS A 8 9.73 -15.86 19.32
CA LYS A 8 10.09 -15.11 20.53
C LYS A 8 9.44 -13.72 20.52
N SER A 9 8.90 -13.32 21.67
CA SER A 9 8.26 -12.01 21.85
C SER A 9 9.29 -10.86 21.85
N ASP A 10 8.79 -9.66 21.59
CA ASP A 10 9.57 -8.42 21.68
C ASP A 10 10.24 -8.26 23.06
N ASP A 11 9.47 -8.53 24.13
CA ASP A 11 9.96 -8.47 25.50
C ASP A 11 11.07 -9.49 25.76
N TYR A 12 10.93 -10.72 25.27
CA TYR A 12 11.97 -11.75 25.38
C TYR A 12 13.27 -11.30 24.71
N VAL A 13 13.18 -10.72 23.51
CA VAL A 13 14.38 -10.27 22.78
C VAL A 13 15.01 -9.04 23.44
N LYS A 14 14.21 -8.11 23.96
CA LYS A 14 14.71 -6.99 24.78
C LYS A 14 15.43 -7.50 26.01
N GLU A 15 14.87 -8.46 26.72
CA GLU A 15 15.50 -9.07 27.89
C GLU A 15 16.81 -9.78 27.53
N ALA A 16 16.79 -10.62 26.48
CA ALA A 16 17.98 -11.33 25.99
C ALA A 16 19.10 -10.38 25.55
N LEU A 17 18.74 -9.21 25.01
CA LEU A 17 19.67 -8.15 24.61
C LEU A 17 20.05 -7.19 25.76
N LYS A 18 19.55 -7.42 26.98
CA LYS A 18 19.75 -6.55 28.16
C LYS A 18 19.31 -5.10 27.90
N LEU A 19 18.18 -4.97 27.21
CA LEU A 19 17.53 -3.70 26.90
C LEU A 19 16.26 -3.47 27.73
N ASN A 20 15.85 -4.45 28.55
CA ASN A 20 14.70 -4.29 29.43
C ASN A 20 14.91 -3.12 30.40
N GLY A 21 13.85 -2.35 30.66
CA GLY A 21 13.91 -1.16 31.51
C GLY A 21 14.63 0.05 30.92
N LEU A 22 15.41 -0.09 29.84
CA LEU A 22 16.05 1.04 29.15
C LEU A 22 15.02 1.82 28.33
N ARG A 23 15.10 3.16 28.39
CA ARG A 23 14.22 4.07 27.64
C ARG A 23 15.01 5.28 27.12
N GLY A 24 14.46 5.95 26.12
CA GLY A 24 15.02 7.18 25.56
C GLY A 24 16.48 7.00 25.12
N GLU A 25 17.33 7.94 25.52
CA GLU A 25 18.74 7.97 25.12
C GLU A 25 19.55 6.78 25.66
N ALA A 26 19.21 6.28 26.86
CA ALA A 26 19.86 5.10 27.45
C ALA A 26 19.62 3.83 26.63
N LEU A 27 18.45 3.72 25.99
CA LEU A 27 18.14 2.64 25.06
C LEU A 27 18.91 2.80 23.74
N THR A 28 18.84 3.99 23.12
CA THR A 28 19.39 4.20 21.77
C THR A 28 20.91 4.20 21.72
N LYS A 29 21.60 4.61 22.80
CA LYS A 29 23.07 4.54 22.92
C LYS A 29 23.60 3.16 23.33
N ASN A 30 22.74 2.23 23.73
CA ASN A 30 23.18 0.89 24.09
C ASN A 30 23.76 0.15 22.87
N LYS A 31 24.93 -0.47 23.02
CA LYS A 31 25.59 -1.23 21.94
C LYS A 31 24.71 -2.33 21.32
N ASN A 32 23.80 -2.91 22.11
CA ASN A 32 22.90 -3.98 21.67
C ASN A 32 21.63 -3.44 20.96
N TYR A 33 21.39 -2.14 20.97
CA TYR A 33 20.22 -1.53 20.32
C TYR A 33 20.20 -1.78 18.81
N LYS A 34 21.36 -1.79 18.15
CA LYS A 34 21.46 -2.14 16.71
C LYS A 34 20.99 -3.57 16.43
N ALA A 35 21.30 -4.53 17.31
CA ALA A 35 20.85 -5.91 17.17
C ALA A 35 19.33 -6.01 17.36
N TYR A 36 18.77 -5.23 18.28
CA TYR A 36 17.33 -5.13 18.48
C TYR A 36 16.61 -4.50 17.27
N LEU A 37 17.15 -3.42 16.68
CA LEU A 37 16.62 -2.85 15.44
C LEU A 37 16.67 -3.85 14.27
N TYR A 38 17.75 -4.64 14.18
CA TYR A 38 17.85 -5.69 13.17
C TYR A 38 16.80 -6.80 13.39
N PHE A 39 16.59 -7.22 14.64
CA PHE A 39 15.51 -8.14 15.00
C PHE A 39 14.15 -7.58 14.61
N LEU A 40 13.83 -6.33 14.96
CA LEU A 40 12.57 -5.68 14.58
C LEU A 40 12.37 -5.69 13.06
N LYS A 41 13.38 -5.26 12.30
CA LYS A 41 13.34 -5.30 10.83
C LYS A 41 13.10 -6.71 10.30
N LYS A 42 13.81 -7.71 10.83
CA LYS A 42 13.66 -9.11 10.39
C LYS A 42 12.33 -9.71 10.80
N SER A 43 11.80 -9.32 11.96
CA SER A 43 10.48 -9.75 12.43
C SER A 43 9.37 -9.25 11.50
N GLU A 44 9.46 -7.99 11.09
CA GLU A 44 8.56 -7.39 10.10
C GLU A 44 8.70 -8.10 8.76
N GLU A 45 9.93 -8.28 8.23
CA GLU A 45 10.15 -9.03 6.99
C GLU A 45 9.59 -10.47 7.06
N TYR A 46 9.77 -11.17 8.18
CA TYR A 46 9.30 -12.54 8.35
C TYR A 46 7.77 -12.62 8.40
N MET A 47 7.13 -11.72 9.15
CA MET A 47 5.67 -11.60 9.22
C MET A 47 5.08 -11.25 7.85
N LEU A 48 5.64 -10.27 7.15
CA LEU A 48 5.20 -9.87 5.81
C LEU A 48 5.37 -11.00 4.79
N ASN A 49 6.49 -11.74 4.85
CA ASN A 49 6.71 -12.91 4.01
C ASN A 49 5.72 -14.04 4.34
N LYS A 50 5.39 -14.27 5.62
CA LYS A 50 4.38 -15.25 6.03
C LYS A 50 3.02 -14.88 5.45
N TRP A 51 2.58 -13.64 5.63
CA TRP A 51 1.29 -13.16 5.08
C TRP A 51 1.26 -13.26 3.56
N TYR A 52 2.34 -12.89 2.88
CA TYR A 52 2.43 -13.01 1.43
C TYR A 52 2.36 -14.48 0.96
N ARG A 53 3.15 -15.38 1.56
CA ARG A 53 3.21 -16.82 1.17
C ARG A 53 1.90 -17.57 1.42
N HIS A 54 1.13 -17.16 2.42
CA HIS A 54 -0.18 -17.77 2.70
C HIS A 54 -1.31 -17.09 1.91
N GLU A 55 -0.98 -16.27 0.90
CA GLU A 55 -1.93 -15.57 0.04
C GLU A 55 -2.95 -14.73 0.82
N TYR A 56 -2.52 -14.13 1.93
CA TYR A 56 -3.40 -13.27 2.70
C TYR A 56 -3.86 -12.10 1.81
N SER A 57 -5.16 -11.81 1.82
CA SER A 57 -5.66 -10.56 1.25
C SER A 57 -5.19 -9.39 2.12
N THR A 58 -5.19 -8.16 1.59
CA THR A 58 -4.88 -7.01 2.44
C THR A 58 -5.92 -6.81 3.54
N TYR A 59 -7.16 -7.23 3.33
CA TYR A 59 -8.12 -7.28 4.41
C TYR A 59 -7.75 -8.30 5.50
N GLN A 60 -7.14 -9.44 5.18
CA GLN A 60 -6.59 -10.32 6.21
C GLN A 60 -5.46 -9.62 6.97
N GLY A 61 -4.51 -8.99 6.26
CA GLY A 61 -3.45 -8.19 6.90
C GLY A 61 -3.99 -7.09 7.82
N TRP A 62 -5.09 -6.44 7.46
CA TRP A 62 -5.82 -5.47 8.29
C TRP A 62 -6.33 -6.07 9.60
N LYS A 63 -6.85 -7.30 9.56
CA LYS A 63 -7.30 -8.02 10.75
C LYS A 63 -6.11 -8.43 11.63
N GLU A 64 -5.01 -8.90 11.03
CA GLU A 64 -3.81 -9.33 11.77
C GLU A 64 -3.14 -8.19 12.53
N VAL A 65 -3.16 -6.96 11.99
CA VAL A 65 -2.67 -5.78 12.73
C VAL A 65 -3.66 -5.26 13.78
N GLY A 66 -4.78 -5.96 14.01
CA GLY A 66 -5.75 -5.65 15.06
C GLY A 66 -6.83 -4.63 14.68
N PHE A 67 -6.99 -4.27 13.41
CA PHE A 67 -7.93 -3.24 12.99
C PHE A 67 -9.35 -3.75 12.66
N VAL A 68 -9.71 -4.95 13.11
CA VAL A 68 -11.05 -5.56 12.91
C VAL A 68 -12.19 -4.61 13.32
N LYS A 69 -11.99 -3.82 14.38
CA LYS A 69 -12.99 -2.87 14.91
C LYS A 69 -13.01 -1.54 14.15
N ILE A 70 -12.01 -1.24 13.32
CA ILE A 70 -11.96 -0.02 12.50
C ILE A 70 -12.64 -0.33 11.16
N THR A 71 -13.91 0.03 11.06
CA THR A 71 -14.75 -0.36 9.93
C THR A 71 -15.12 0.79 8.99
N LYS A 72 -15.15 2.03 9.47
CA LYS A 72 -15.54 3.23 8.71
C LYS A 72 -14.33 4.10 8.35
N ALA A 73 -14.38 4.73 7.19
CA ALA A 73 -13.30 5.63 6.73
C ALA A 73 -13.00 6.77 7.73
N ARG A 74 -14.04 7.32 8.37
CA ARG A 74 -13.91 8.37 9.40
C ARG A 74 -13.10 7.95 10.63
N ASP A 75 -12.96 6.66 10.89
CA ASP A 75 -12.23 6.13 12.04
C ASP A 75 -10.73 5.96 11.74
N LEU A 76 -10.29 6.17 10.50
CA LEU A 76 -8.88 6.06 10.12
C LEU A 76 -7.98 7.03 10.88
N ASP A 77 -8.48 8.22 11.21
CA ASP A 77 -7.71 9.23 11.95
C ASP A 77 -7.25 8.73 13.33
N LYS A 78 -7.97 7.77 13.92
CA LYS A 78 -7.60 7.13 15.20
C LYS A 78 -6.33 6.29 15.10
N ILE A 79 -5.96 5.85 13.90
CA ILE A 79 -4.86 4.91 13.68
C ILE A 79 -3.74 5.47 12.78
N ARG A 80 -3.88 6.69 12.24
CA ARG A 80 -2.93 7.27 11.25
C ARG A 80 -1.48 7.28 11.71
N ASN A 81 -1.25 7.50 13.00
CA ASN A 81 0.10 7.61 13.59
C ASN A 81 0.51 6.34 14.37
N THR A 82 -0.14 5.21 14.13
CA THR A 82 0.16 3.95 14.83
C THR A 82 1.18 3.12 14.08
N GLU A 83 1.98 2.37 14.84
CA GLU A 83 2.95 1.42 14.29
C GLU A 83 2.27 0.30 13.49
N GLN A 84 1.08 -0.12 13.94
CA GLN A 84 0.24 -1.10 13.25
C GLN A 84 -0.13 -0.64 11.84
N LEU A 85 -0.47 0.64 11.66
CA LEU A 85 -0.77 1.18 10.33
C LEU A 85 0.49 1.29 9.47
N ARG A 86 1.66 1.57 10.07
CA ARG A 86 2.95 1.54 9.36
C ARG A 86 3.24 0.13 8.80
N VAL A 87 3.09 -0.90 9.63
CA VAL A 87 3.27 -2.31 9.23
C VAL A 87 2.27 -2.69 8.14
N TYR A 88 1.00 -2.32 8.31
CA TYR A 88 -0.03 -2.55 7.30
C TYR A 88 0.30 -1.89 5.96
N LYS A 89 0.74 -0.62 5.98
CA LYS A 89 1.18 0.10 4.78
C LYS A 89 2.36 -0.58 4.09
N HIS A 90 3.32 -1.11 4.85
CA HIS A 90 4.43 -1.87 4.28
C HIS A 90 3.93 -3.16 3.62
N TYR A 91 3.01 -3.88 4.27
CA TYR A 91 2.38 -5.07 3.70
C TYR A 91 1.68 -4.80 2.38
N VAL A 92 0.79 -3.79 2.34
CA VAL A 92 0.08 -3.39 1.11
C VAL A 92 1.08 -3.08 0.00
N ASN A 93 2.14 -2.32 0.30
CA ASN A 93 3.15 -1.99 -0.71
C ASN A 93 3.92 -3.20 -1.26
N ASN A 94 4.18 -4.21 -0.42
CA ASN A 94 4.81 -5.46 -0.86
C ASN A 94 3.86 -6.28 -1.74
N VAL A 95 2.60 -6.46 -1.31
CA VAL A 95 1.57 -7.13 -2.13
C VAL A 95 1.46 -6.44 -3.49
N ASP A 96 1.38 -5.11 -3.50
CA ASP A 96 1.25 -4.34 -4.73
C ASP A 96 2.47 -4.46 -5.65
N PHE A 97 3.68 -4.46 -5.08
CA PHE A 97 4.92 -4.65 -5.82
C PHE A 97 4.97 -6.02 -6.50
N TYR A 98 4.73 -7.10 -5.75
CA TYR A 98 4.78 -8.45 -6.32
C TYR A 98 3.69 -8.68 -7.36
N LEU A 99 2.48 -8.16 -7.12
CA LEU A 99 1.41 -8.22 -8.11
C LEU A 99 1.78 -7.48 -9.39
N PHE A 100 2.35 -6.28 -9.29
CA PHE A 100 2.81 -5.53 -10.45
C PHE A 100 3.86 -6.32 -11.26
N GLN A 101 4.81 -6.96 -10.57
CA GLN A 101 5.82 -7.80 -11.22
C GLN A 101 5.18 -9.02 -11.90
N ALA A 102 4.22 -9.67 -11.25
CA ALA A 102 3.48 -10.80 -11.82
C ALA A 102 2.68 -10.39 -13.07
N LEU A 103 1.99 -9.25 -13.03
CA LEU A 103 1.27 -8.68 -14.18
C LEU A 103 2.21 -8.38 -15.35
N LYS A 104 3.38 -7.79 -15.06
CA LYS A 104 4.42 -7.51 -16.06
C LYS A 104 4.97 -8.79 -16.70
N ALA A 105 5.06 -9.87 -15.93
CA ALA A 105 5.46 -11.20 -16.41
C ALA A 105 4.31 -11.95 -17.12
N GLY A 106 3.12 -11.36 -17.23
CA GLY A 106 2.00 -11.96 -17.94
C GLY A 106 1.14 -12.93 -17.11
N TYR A 107 1.37 -13.05 -15.80
CA TYR A 107 0.48 -13.81 -14.93
C TYR A 107 -0.88 -13.10 -14.79
N SER A 108 -1.92 -13.90 -14.53
CA SER A 108 -3.24 -13.35 -14.19
C SER A 108 -3.26 -12.99 -12.72
N PRO A 109 -3.73 -11.78 -12.35
CA PRO A 109 -3.96 -11.47 -10.95
C PRO A 109 -5.14 -12.32 -10.42
N PRO A 110 -5.25 -12.49 -9.09
CA PRO A 110 -6.43 -13.09 -8.47
C PRO A 110 -7.74 -12.48 -9.00
N ALA A 111 -8.75 -13.32 -9.21
CA ALA A 111 -10.05 -12.89 -9.75
C ALA A 111 -10.78 -11.88 -8.82
N ALA A 112 -10.46 -11.90 -7.53
CA ALA A 112 -10.93 -10.93 -6.55
C ALA A 112 -9.73 -10.29 -5.85
N MET A 113 -9.23 -9.18 -6.39
CA MET A 113 -8.20 -8.36 -5.75
C MET A 113 -8.72 -7.63 -4.50
N VAL A 114 -10.02 -7.35 -4.50
CA VAL A 114 -10.76 -6.86 -3.35
C VAL A 114 -11.48 -8.05 -2.72
N ALA A 115 -11.14 -8.35 -1.46
CA ALA A 115 -11.89 -9.34 -0.70
C ALA A 115 -13.32 -8.82 -0.47
N ARG A 116 -14.33 -9.58 -0.91
CA ARG A 116 -15.73 -9.30 -0.56
C ARG A 116 -15.85 -9.40 0.97
N GLY A 117 -16.21 -8.29 1.62
CA GLY A 117 -16.19 -8.16 3.09
C GLY A 117 -15.09 -7.26 3.65
N ALA A 118 -14.21 -6.69 2.81
CA ALA A 118 -13.30 -5.64 3.23
C ALA A 118 -14.07 -4.45 3.84
N SER A 119 -13.59 -3.91 4.95
CA SER A 119 -14.24 -2.77 5.57
C SER A 119 -14.05 -1.51 4.74
N GLU A 120 -14.97 -0.56 4.84
CA GLU A 120 -14.83 0.75 4.20
C GLU A 120 -13.53 1.44 4.62
N ALA A 121 -13.13 1.27 5.88
CA ALA A 121 -11.85 1.76 6.39
C ALA A 121 -10.64 1.11 5.67
N GLU A 122 -10.60 -0.22 5.54
CA GLU A 122 -9.49 -0.91 4.89
C GLU A 122 -9.36 -0.50 3.43
N LEU A 123 -10.48 -0.45 2.69
CA LEU A 123 -10.47 -0.05 1.28
C LEU A 123 -10.01 1.40 1.11
N THR A 124 -10.47 2.29 1.99
CA THR A 124 -10.01 3.68 2.01
C THR A 124 -8.51 3.75 2.28
N ALA A 125 -8.01 3.07 3.32
CA ALA A 125 -6.59 3.06 3.67
C ALA A 125 -5.72 2.47 2.55
N ARG A 126 -6.10 1.31 2.00
CA ARG A 126 -5.42 0.68 0.85
C ARG A 126 -5.35 1.64 -0.34
N THR A 127 -6.45 2.34 -0.61
CA THR A 127 -6.53 3.33 -1.70
C THR A 127 -5.60 4.52 -1.48
N GLU A 128 -5.58 5.08 -0.27
CA GLU A 128 -4.67 6.17 0.09
C GLU A 128 -3.20 5.71 -0.04
N ILE A 129 -2.86 4.51 0.45
CA ILE A 129 -1.51 3.94 0.35
C ILE A 129 -1.07 3.77 -1.10
N MET A 130 -1.93 3.22 -1.98
CA MET A 130 -1.61 3.08 -3.41
C MET A 130 -1.36 4.43 -4.08
N ALA A 131 -2.17 5.44 -3.75
CA ALA A 131 -2.04 6.78 -4.29
C ALA A 131 -0.74 7.46 -3.84
N GLU A 132 -0.43 7.39 -2.54
CA GLU A 132 0.80 7.90 -1.95
C GLU A 132 2.05 7.23 -2.54
N ALA A 133 1.99 5.92 -2.79
CA ALA A 133 3.06 5.16 -3.44
C ALA A 133 3.20 5.46 -4.95
N GLY A 134 2.35 6.33 -5.52
CA GLY A 134 2.43 6.74 -6.91
C GLY A 134 2.09 5.62 -7.91
N ARG A 135 1.35 4.58 -7.48
CA ARG A 135 0.96 3.45 -8.35
C ARG A 135 0.24 3.96 -9.61
N SER A 136 0.34 3.22 -10.72
CA SER A 136 -0.26 3.65 -11.99
C SER A 136 -1.78 3.48 -11.98
N VAL A 137 -2.49 4.28 -12.78
CA VAL A 137 -3.95 4.14 -12.95
C VAL A 137 -4.37 2.74 -13.41
N PRO A 138 -3.72 2.10 -14.40
CA PRO A 138 -4.04 0.72 -14.79
C PRO A 138 -3.92 -0.25 -13.62
N TYR A 139 -2.86 -0.12 -12.82
CA TYR A 139 -2.66 -0.95 -11.64
C TYR A 139 -3.78 -0.73 -10.61
N ALA A 140 -4.11 0.51 -10.29
CA ALA A 140 -5.15 0.82 -9.30
C ALA A 140 -6.51 0.25 -9.71
N LYS A 141 -6.85 0.26 -11.00
CA LYS A 141 -8.08 -0.40 -11.50
C LYS A 141 -8.06 -1.91 -11.26
N VAL A 142 -6.94 -2.60 -11.52
CA VAL A 142 -6.82 -4.03 -11.20
C VAL A 142 -6.98 -4.26 -9.69
N ALA A 143 -6.25 -3.50 -8.88
CA ALA A 143 -6.24 -3.63 -7.43
C ALA A 143 -7.61 -3.35 -6.77
N LEU A 144 -8.42 -2.48 -7.38
CA LEU A 144 -9.79 -2.17 -6.95
C LEU A 144 -10.86 -3.06 -7.62
N GLY A 145 -10.44 -4.11 -8.35
CA GLY A 145 -11.36 -5.04 -8.99
C GLY A 145 -12.11 -4.48 -10.21
N MET A 146 -11.74 -3.30 -10.70
CA MET A 146 -12.39 -2.60 -11.84
C MET A 146 -12.00 -3.20 -13.19
N THR A 147 -12.35 -4.47 -13.33
CA THR A 147 -12.02 -5.34 -14.44
C THR A 147 -13.27 -6.12 -14.86
N LYS A 148 -13.30 -6.64 -16.09
CA LYS A 148 -14.40 -7.50 -16.51
C LYS A 148 -14.38 -8.79 -15.68
N ALA A 149 -15.55 -9.22 -15.22
CA ALA A 149 -15.71 -10.48 -14.49
C ALA A 149 -15.02 -11.63 -15.24
N ARG A 150 -14.24 -12.45 -14.52
CA ARG A 150 -13.44 -13.57 -15.06
C ARG A 150 -12.29 -13.18 -16.00
N TYR A 151 -12.07 -11.89 -16.27
CA TYR A 151 -10.99 -11.38 -17.12
C TYR A 151 -10.26 -10.21 -16.45
N PRO A 152 -9.45 -10.47 -15.41
CA PRO A 152 -8.90 -9.41 -14.58
C PRO A 152 -7.80 -8.57 -15.24
N LYS A 153 -7.41 -8.91 -16.48
CA LYS A 153 -6.56 -8.06 -17.34
C LYS A 153 -7.37 -7.05 -18.17
N ARG A 154 -8.69 -7.24 -18.30
CA ARG A 154 -9.58 -6.37 -19.10
C ARG A 154 -10.15 -5.28 -18.20
N LEU A 155 -9.49 -4.13 -18.19
CA LEU A 155 -9.89 -2.97 -17.38
C LEU A 155 -11.24 -2.41 -17.83
N LEU A 156 -11.99 -1.85 -16.88
CA LEU A 156 -13.21 -1.09 -17.15
C LEU A 156 -12.88 0.36 -17.55
N TYR A 157 -13.70 0.90 -18.45
CA TYR A 157 -13.62 2.28 -18.96
C TYR A 157 -15.03 2.84 -19.20
N GLY A 158 -15.14 4.17 -19.33
CA GLY A 158 -16.41 4.86 -19.61
C GLY A 158 -17.49 4.52 -18.59
N GLN A 159 -18.73 4.38 -19.08
CA GLN A 159 -19.90 4.09 -18.24
C GLN A 159 -19.73 2.83 -17.37
N ALA A 160 -19.06 1.78 -17.87
CA ALA A 160 -18.85 0.56 -17.11
C ALA A 160 -17.91 0.76 -15.89
N LEU A 161 -16.94 1.67 -16.02
CA LEU A 161 -16.10 2.07 -14.89
C LEU A 161 -16.89 2.94 -13.91
N GLU A 162 -17.63 3.91 -14.43
CA GLU A 162 -18.38 4.89 -13.65
C GLU A 162 -19.54 4.25 -12.86
N ALA A 163 -20.14 3.17 -13.38
CA ALA A 163 -21.20 2.39 -12.73
C ALA A 163 -20.69 1.34 -11.73
N HIS A 164 -19.37 1.16 -11.60
CA HIS A 164 -18.81 0.18 -10.66
C HIS A 164 -19.06 0.60 -9.20
N GLU A 165 -19.47 -0.34 -8.33
CA GLU A 165 -19.82 -0.05 -6.93
C GLU A 165 -18.68 0.63 -6.15
N ASP A 166 -17.44 0.23 -6.45
CA ASP A 166 -16.21 0.76 -5.84
C ASP A 166 -15.64 1.98 -6.58
N PHE A 167 -16.35 2.57 -7.55
CA PHE A 167 -15.87 3.73 -8.31
C PHE A 167 -15.47 4.92 -7.41
N LYS A 168 -16.12 5.06 -6.25
CA LYS A 168 -15.76 6.03 -5.22
C LYS A 168 -14.29 5.92 -4.76
N TYR A 169 -13.74 4.70 -4.66
CA TYR A 169 -12.34 4.48 -4.28
C TYR A 169 -11.39 4.84 -5.41
N PHE A 170 -11.79 4.66 -6.68
CA PHE A 170 -10.98 5.14 -7.79
C PHE A 170 -10.94 6.68 -7.87
N LYS A 171 -12.05 7.36 -7.58
CA LYS A 171 -12.05 8.82 -7.43
C LYS A 171 -11.13 9.27 -6.29
N LEU A 172 -11.21 8.61 -5.13
CA LEU A 172 -10.31 8.85 -4.00
C LEU A 172 -8.84 8.65 -4.38
N PHE A 173 -8.53 7.55 -5.08
CA PHE A 173 -7.19 7.27 -5.58
C PHE A 173 -6.66 8.42 -6.43
N LEU A 174 -7.44 8.86 -7.43
CA LEU A 174 -7.06 9.98 -8.31
C LEU A 174 -6.85 11.26 -7.51
N GLN A 175 -7.74 11.58 -6.58
CA GLN A 175 -7.64 12.76 -5.73
C GLN A 175 -6.34 12.75 -4.90
N LYS A 176 -6.03 11.63 -4.25
CA LYS A 176 -4.86 11.49 -3.37
C LYS A 176 -3.55 11.39 -4.16
N LYS A 177 -3.61 10.89 -5.39
CA LYS A 177 -2.45 10.76 -6.28
C LYS A 177 -2.12 12.06 -7.02
N ALA A 178 -3.08 12.96 -7.18
CA ALA A 178 -2.87 14.27 -7.82
C ALA A 178 -1.63 15.05 -7.32
N PRO A 179 -1.40 15.23 -6.00
CA PRO A 179 -0.19 15.90 -5.52
C PRO A 179 1.10 15.11 -5.84
N VAL A 180 1.05 13.77 -5.89
CA VAL A 180 2.18 12.94 -6.28
C VAL A 180 2.52 13.13 -7.76
N ILE A 181 1.50 13.18 -8.63
CA ILE A 181 1.65 13.46 -10.07
C ILE A 181 2.29 14.84 -10.27
N GLN A 182 1.77 15.87 -9.61
CA GLN A 182 2.28 17.24 -9.72
C GLN A 182 3.75 17.33 -9.32
N LYS A 183 4.11 16.77 -8.16
CA LYS A 183 5.50 16.72 -7.69
C LYS A 183 6.43 16.00 -8.66
N GLU A 184 5.99 14.90 -9.27
CA GLU A 184 6.79 14.16 -10.25
C GLU A 184 6.95 14.94 -11.57
N LEU A 185 5.91 15.65 -12.01
CA LEU A 185 5.97 16.54 -13.18
C LEU A 185 6.89 17.75 -12.95
N GLU A 186 6.81 18.39 -11.78
CA GLU A 186 7.73 19.48 -11.37
C GLU A 186 9.18 18.99 -11.38
N ARG A 187 9.43 17.79 -10.87
CA ARG A 187 10.77 17.18 -10.96
C ARG A 187 11.23 17.02 -12.41
N PHE A 188 10.34 16.76 -13.36
CA PHE A 188 10.76 16.70 -14.76
C PHE A 188 11.20 18.05 -15.34
N GLN A 189 10.69 19.15 -14.79
CA GLN A 189 11.08 20.50 -15.21
C GLN A 189 12.50 20.87 -14.75
N THR A 190 13.05 20.18 -13.75
CA THR A 190 14.42 20.44 -13.27
C THR A 190 15.50 19.83 -14.16
N PHE A 191 15.14 19.03 -15.17
CA PHE A 191 16.11 18.43 -16.09
C PHE A 191 16.24 19.24 -17.38
N ASN A 192 17.47 19.53 -17.80
CA ASN A 192 17.75 20.19 -19.08
C ASN A 192 17.24 19.36 -20.28
N ARG A 193 17.25 18.02 -20.17
CA ARG A 193 16.72 17.11 -21.18
C ARG A 193 16.22 15.83 -20.54
N LEU A 194 15.01 15.41 -20.92
CA LEU A 194 14.44 14.13 -20.51
C LEU A 194 14.94 12.98 -21.39
N THR A 195 15.28 11.87 -20.75
CA THR A 195 15.50 10.57 -21.39
C THR A 195 14.20 10.03 -22.00
N GLY A 196 14.29 9.06 -22.91
CA GLY A 196 13.10 8.44 -23.51
C GLY A 196 12.15 7.81 -22.49
N SER A 197 12.69 7.22 -21.41
CA SER A 197 11.89 6.69 -20.31
C SER A 197 11.14 7.79 -19.56
N GLN A 198 11.81 8.89 -19.24
CA GLN A 198 11.20 10.04 -18.56
C GLN A 198 10.13 10.71 -19.42
N LYS A 199 10.33 10.84 -20.74
CA LYS A 199 9.31 11.37 -21.64
C LYS A 199 8.04 10.52 -21.67
N ARG A 200 8.19 9.19 -21.71
CA ARG A 200 7.05 8.26 -21.62
C ARG A 200 6.31 8.42 -20.30
N ARG A 201 7.05 8.44 -19.19
CA ARG A 201 6.48 8.64 -17.86
C ARG A 201 5.77 9.99 -17.72
N GLN A 202 6.36 11.07 -18.24
CA GLN A 202 5.73 12.40 -18.26
C GLN A 202 4.40 12.38 -19.03
N LYS A 203 4.36 11.73 -20.19
CA LYS A 203 3.12 11.56 -20.97
C LYS A 203 2.06 10.81 -20.17
N GLU A 204 2.41 9.69 -19.55
CA GLU A 204 1.51 8.93 -18.68
C GLU A 204 0.94 9.79 -17.55
N LEU A 205 1.79 10.57 -16.87
CA LEU A 205 1.37 11.46 -15.77
C LEU A 205 0.40 12.55 -16.23
N LEU A 206 0.58 13.10 -17.44
CA LEU A 206 -0.34 14.07 -18.02
C LEU A 206 -1.71 13.43 -18.32
N GLU A 207 -1.71 12.20 -18.87
CA GLU A 207 -2.95 11.43 -19.09
C GLU A 207 -3.66 11.12 -17.75
N GLU A 208 -2.91 10.74 -16.71
CA GLU A 208 -3.45 10.54 -15.36
C GLU A 208 -4.05 11.83 -14.78
N LEU A 209 -3.43 12.99 -15.04
CA LEU A 209 -3.93 14.29 -14.60
C LEU A 209 -5.26 14.68 -15.30
N GLU A 210 -5.45 14.31 -16.56
CA GLU A 210 -6.72 14.49 -17.25
C GLU A 210 -7.84 13.66 -16.60
N LEU A 211 -7.54 12.44 -16.14
CA LEU A 211 -8.49 11.63 -15.36
C LEU A 211 -8.83 12.30 -14.02
N VAL A 212 -7.84 12.89 -13.34
CA VAL A 212 -8.08 13.67 -12.11
C VAL A 212 -9.05 14.82 -12.40
N LYS A 213 -8.81 15.60 -13.47
CA LYS A 213 -9.70 16.70 -13.87
C LYS A 213 -11.12 16.21 -14.17
N LYS A 214 -11.26 15.10 -14.90
CA LYS A 214 -12.56 14.52 -15.25
C LYS A 214 -13.38 14.09 -14.03
N TYR A 215 -12.76 13.40 -13.08
CA TYR A 215 -13.49 12.66 -12.05
C TYR A 215 -13.43 13.25 -10.63
N VAL A 216 -12.47 14.13 -10.34
CA VAL A 216 -12.31 14.71 -8.98
C VAL A 216 -12.93 16.11 -8.90
N ARG A 217 -13.05 16.84 -10.02
CA ARG A 217 -13.61 18.21 -10.06
C ARG A 217 -15.09 18.30 -10.44
N THR A 218 -15.78 17.18 -10.57
CA THR A 218 -17.22 17.14 -10.86
C THR A 218 -18.03 17.03 -9.57
N ALA A 219 -18.05 18.12 -8.81
CA ALA A 219 -19.16 18.49 -7.94
C ALA A 219 -19.62 19.88 -8.39
N LYS A 220 -20.67 19.90 -9.21
CA LYS A 220 -21.58 21.05 -9.32
C LYS A 220 -22.80 20.70 -8.47
#